data_AF-A0AA38CXH3-F1
#
_entry.id   AF-A0AA38CXH3-F1
#
_cell.length_a   1.000
_cell.length_b   1.000
_cell.length_c   1.000
_cell.angle_alpha   90.00
_cell.angle_beta   90.00
_cell.angle_gamma   90.00
#
_symmetry.space_group_name_H-M   'P 1'
#
loop_
_entity.id
_entity.type
_entity.pdbx_description
1 polymer ?
#
loop_
_entity_poly.entity_id
_entity_poly.type
_entity_poly.pdbx_seq_one_letter_code
_entity_poly.pdbx_strand_id
1 'polypeptide(L)'
;MEDTMAQGDMAIMERLSSVKRFDVVVFNLPDGSTYVKRVIGLPGESVSYENDQLYIDGKKMEEPFLEENLHEDDESVPYTYDFDFEELMGVEKLGKDSYFVIGDNRRFSKDSRSFGAISEDEILGTIRFVYYPLPHMKFI
;
A
#
# COMPACT_ATOMS: atom_id res chain seq x y z
N MET A 1 -8.96 -3.81 -0.04
CA MET A 1 -8.47 -3.32 -1.33
C MET A 1 -9.44 -3.80 -2.40
N GLU A 2 -10.75 -3.72 -2.15
CA GLU A 2 -11.73 -4.57 -2.85
C GLU A 2 -11.75 -4.31 -4.36
N ASP A 3 -11.60 -3.05 -4.78
CA ASP A 3 -11.56 -2.71 -6.20
C ASP A 3 -10.20 -2.96 -6.86
N THR A 4 -9.11 -3.14 -6.10
CA THR A 4 -7.81 -3.56 -6.67
C THR A 4 -7.69 -5.08 -6.67
N MET A 5 -8.02 -5.72 -5.56
CA MET A 5 -8.08 -7.17 -5.36
C MET A 5 -9.19 -7.54 -4.40
N ALA A 6 -10.15 -8.29 -4.91
CA ALA A 6 -11.31 -8.76 -4.17
C ALA A 6 -11.03 -10.11 -3.50
N GLN A 7 -11.80 -10.43 -2.45
CA GLN A 7 -11.76 -11.76 -1.87
C GLN A 7 -12.15 -12.82 -2.91
N GLY A 8 -11.29 -13.83 -3.07
CA GLY A 8 -11.47 -14.90 -4.05
C GLY A 8 -10.73 -14.70 -5.37
N ASP A 9 -10.07 -13.55 -5.57
CA ASP A 9 -9.21 -13.33 -6.72
C ASP A 9 -8.02 -14.30 -6.74
N MET A 10 -7.74 -14.84 -7.91
CA MET A 10 -6.51 -15.58 -8.20
C MET A 10 -5.63 -14.70 -9.07
N ALA A 11 -4.38 -14.51 -8.64
CA ALA A 11 -3.46 -13.58 -9.26
C ALA A 11 -2.11 -14.21 -9.60
N ILE A 12 -1.44 -13.62 -10.59
CA ILE A 12 -0.04 -13.91 -10.95
C ILE A 12 0.84 -12.95 -10.16
N MET A 13 1.78 -13.54 -9.43
CA MET A 13 2.80 -12.84 -8.65
C MET A 13 4.16 -13.07 -9.29
N GLU A 14 4.98 -12.02 -9.37
CA GLU A 14 6.39 -12.10 -9.75
C GLU A 14 7.31 -11.76 -8.59
N ARG A 15 8.54 -12.28 -8.63
CA ARG A 15 9.58 -12.00 -7.62
C ARG A 15 10.88 -11.46 -8.21
N LEU A 16 10.97 -11.35 -9.54
CA LEU A 16 12.25 -11.11 -10.22
C LEU A 16 12.62 -9.62 -10.29
N SER A 17 11.64 -8.73 -10.22
CA SER A 17 11.84 -7.28 -10.30
C SER A 17 12.07 -6.65 -8.94
N SER A 18 12.84 -5.57 -8.91
CA SER A 18 12.84 -4.64 -7.77
C SER A 18 11.44 -4.09 -7.52
N VAL A 19 11.04 -4.02 -6.26
CA VAL A 19 9.77 -3.42 -5.84
C VAL A 19 9.75 -1.93 -6.17
N LYS A 20 8.68 -1.47 -6.82
CA LYS A 20 8.48 -0.07 -7.20
C LYS A 20 7.37 0.58 -6.37
N ARG A 21 7.35 1.92 -6.34
CA ARG A 21 6.24 2.65 -5.74
C ARG A 21 4.95 2.24 -6.46
N PHE A 22 3.90 2.04 -5.67
CA PHE A 22 2.57 1.60 -6.06
C PHE A 22 2.47 0.15 -6.52
N ASP A 23 3.54 -0.64 -6.47
CA ASP A 23 3.43 -2.09 -6.59
C ASP A 23 2.53 -2.65 -5.49
N VAL A 24 1.68 -3.60 -5.84
CA VAL A 24 0.91 -4.38 -4.87
C VAL A 24 1.71 -5.61 -4.49
N VAL A 25 2.14 -5.69 -3.23
CA VAL A 25 3.05 -6.74 -2.74
C VAL A 25 2.34 -7.70 -1.79
N VAL A 26 2.77 -8.96 -1.84
CA VAL A 26 2.43 -9.99 -0.84
C VAL A 26 3.61 -10.14 0.10
N PHE A 27 3.38 -10.08 1.40
CA PHE A 27 4.43 -10.22 2.41
C PHE A 27 3.93 -10.93 3.66
N ASN A 28 4.85 -11.49 4.44
CA ASN A 28 4.57 -12.10 5.73
C ASN A 28 5.10 -11.23 6.87
N LEU A 29 4.31 -11.02 7.90
CA LEU A 29 4.81 -10.46 9.15
C LEU A 29 5.42 -11.56 10.04
N PRO A 30 6.24 -11.20 11.06
CA PRO A 30 6.89 -12.17 11.93
C PRO A 30 5.93 -13.06 12.74
N ASP A 31 4.67 -12.63 12.90
CA ASP A 31 3.61 -13.41 13.54
C ASP A 31 3.02 -14.51 12.62
N GLY A 32 3.52 -14.63 11.39
CA GLY A 32 3.10 -15.63 10.40
C GLY A 32 1.89 -15.21 9.57
N SER A 33 1.35 -14.01 9.79
CA SER A 33 0.24 -13.50 8.99
C SER A 33 0.71 -13.00 7.62
N THR A 34 -0.07 -13.28 6.58
CA THR A 34 0.19 -12.83 5.20
C THR A 34 -0.71 -11.66 4.86
N TYR A 35 -0.14 -10.62 4.26
CA TYR A 35 -0.87 -9.44 3.81
C TYR A 35 -0.62 -9.16 2.33
N VAL A 36 -1.60 -8.47 1.73
CA VAL A 36 -1.47 -7.87 0.40
C VAL A 36 -1.75 -6.38 0.56
N LYS A 37 -0.77 -5.53 0.23
CA LYS A 37 -0.84 -4.08 0.36
C LYS A 37 -0.11 -3.39 -0.78
N ARG A 38 -0.40 -2.11 -0.99
CA ARG A 38 0.29 -1.28 -1.96
C ARG A 38 1.49 -0.59 -1.32
N VAL A 39 2.62 -0.58 -2.02
CA VAL A 39 3.82 0.14 -1.61
C VAL A 39 3.63 1.63 -1.83
N ILE A 40 3.69 2.40 -0.74
CA ILE A 40 3.56 3.87 -0.78
C ILE A 40 4.92 4.54 -0.60
N GLY A 41 5.72 4.10 0.38
CA GLY A 41 7.06 4.62 0.64
C GLY A 41 8.16 3.62 0.28
N LEU A 42 9.21 4.09 -0.38
CA LEU A 42 10.39 3.32 -0.74
C LEU A 42 11.54 3.57 0.26
N PRO A 43 12.60 2.73 0.25
CA PRO A 43 13.74 2.93 1.12
C PRO A 43 14.32 4.35 1.12
N GLY A 44 14.59 4.88 2.32
CA GLY A 44 15.15 6.23 2.51
C GLY A 44 14.16 7.39 2.37
N GLU A 45 12.87 7.11 2.22
CA GLU A 45 11.82 8.14 2.07
C GLU A 45 11.04 8.36 3.37
N SER A 46 10.41 9.53 3.47
CA SER A 46 9.33 9.78 4.42
C SER A 46 7.97 9.83 3.69
N VAL A 47 6.92 9.43 4.40
CA VAL A 47 5.53 9.38 3.89
C VAL A 47 4.64 10.16 4.84
N SER A 48 3.90 11.13 4.35
CA SER A 48 2.90 11.84 5.16
C SER A 48 1.61 12.06 4.39
N TYR A 49 0.53 12.27 5.13
CA TYR A 49 -0.76 12.69 4.59
C TYR A 49 -1.24 13.96 5.26
N GLU A 50 -1.76 14.88 4.46
CA GLU A 50 -2.42 16.10 4.92
C GLU A 50 -3.63 16.39 4.02
N ASN A 51 -4.82 16.50 4.60
CA ASN A 51 -6.09 16.66 3.88
C ASN A 51 -6.28 15.62 2.76
N ASP A 52 -6.08 14.35 3.09
CA ASP A 52 -6.20 13.19 2.17
C ASP A 52 -5.20 13.20 0.99
N GLN A 53 -4.19 14.06 1.05
CA GLN A 53 -3.17 14.17 0.03
C GLN A 53 -1.88 13.48 0.47
N LEU A 54 -1.40 12.54 -0.34
CA LEU A 54 -0.10 11.89 -0.16
C LEU A 54 1.07 12.85 -0.43
N TYR A 55 2.07 12.82 0.44
CA TYR A 55 3.37 13.43 0.25
C TYR A 55 4.50 12.41 0.44
N ILE A 56 5.47 12.43 -0.46
CA ILE A 56 6.72 11.66 -0.36
C ILE A 56 7.89 12.65 -0.28
N ASP A 57 8.66 12.60 0.80
CA ASP A 57 9.72 13.58 1.09
C ASP A 57 9.21 15.04 0.92
N GLY A 58 7.99 15.31 1.40
CA GLY A 58 7.33 16.62 1.31
C GLY A 58 6.81 17.01 -0.08
N LYS A 59 6.90 16.13 -1.08
CA LYS A 59 6.39 16.38 -2.44
C LYS A 59 5.04 15.71 -2.63
N LYS A 60 4.06 16.49 -3.10
CA LYS A 60 2.73 16.01 -3.48
C LYS A 60 2.84 14.87 -4.49
N MET A 61 2.07 13.80 -4.27
CA MET A 61 2.02 12.64 -5.14
C MET A 61 0.56 12.27 -5.44
N GLU A 62 0.26 11.98 -6.71
CA GLU A 62 -1.08 11.53 -7.11
C GLU A 62 -1.25 10.04 -6.88
N GLU A 63 -2.47 9.63 -6.53
CA GLU A 63 -2.86 8.25 -6.23
C GLU A 63 -4.01 7.80 -7.13
N PRO A 64 -3.81 7.71 -8.46
CA PRO A 64 -4.89 7.46 -9.42
C PRO A 64 -5.60 6.11 -9.20
N PHE A 65 -4.94 5.15 -8.56
CA PHE A 65 -5.51 3.85 -8.19
C PHE A 65 -6.59 3.92 -7.09
N LEU A 66 -6.75 5.07 -6.43
CA LEU A 66 -7.83 5.27 -5.45
C LEU A 66 -9.12 5.79 -6.08
N GLU A 67 -9.08 6.34 -7.30
CA GLU A 67 -10.28 6.94 -7.92
C GLU A 67 -11.45 5.96 -7.94
N GLU A 68 -11.18 4.68 -8.24
CA GLU A 68 -12.21 3.62 -8.23
C GLU A 68 -12.79 3.35 -6.83
N ASN A 69 -11.95 3.38 -5.79
CA ASN A 69 -12.36 3.10 -4.41
C ASN A 69 -13.13 4.27 -3.77
N LEU A 70 -12.97 5.49 -4.28
CA LEU A 70 -13.60 6.69 -3.73
C LEU A 70 -15.07 6.87 -4.14
N HIS A 71 -15.56 6.11 -5.14
CA HIS A 71 -16.88 6.32 -5.74
C HIS A 71 -18.07 6.08 -4.80
N GLU A 72 -17.87 5.42 -3.66
CA GLU A 72 -18.94 5.10 -2.70
C GLU A 72 -18.72 5.72 -1.31
N ASP A 73 -17.70 6.57 -1.15
CA ASP A 73 -17.33 7.08 0.16
C ASP A 73 -18.04 8.38 0.56
N ASP A 74 -18.31 8.49 1.86
CA ASP A 74 -18.76 9.74 2.47
C ASP A 74 -17.65 10.81 2.37
N GLU A 75 -17.85 11.79 1.49
CA GLU A 75 -16.95 12.94 1.27
C GLU A 75 -16.78 13.83 2.51
N SER A 76 -17.60 13.65 3.56
CA SER A 76 -17.48 14.46 4.79
C SER A 76 -16.29 14.07 5.68
N VAL A 77 -15.62 12.95 5.39
CA VAL A 77 -14.46 12.46 6.12
C VAL A 77 -13.31 12.19 5.15
N PRO A 78 -12.05 12.54 5.47
CA PRO A 78 -10.90 12.12 4.66
C PRO A 78 -10.88 10.60 4.45
N TYR A 79 -10.50 10.14 3.27
CA TYR A 79 -10.32 8.71 3.01
C TYR A 79 -9.09 8.17 3.74
N THR A 80 -8.00 8.95 3.70
CA THR A 80 -6.78 8.77 4.47
C THR A 80 -6.67 9.90 5.49
N TYR A 81 -6.59 9.55 6.77
CA TYR A 81 -6.40 10.53 7.83
C TYR A 81 -4.99 11.13 7.80
N ASP A 82 -4.85 12.33 8.35
CA ASP A 82 -3.59 13.05 8.41
C ASP A 82 -2.60 12.39 9.36
N PHE A 83 -1.34 12.28 8.94
CA PHE A 83 -0.24 11.86 9.79
C PHE A 83 1.10 12.42 9.33
N ASP A 84 1.96 12.72 10.30
CA ASP A 84 3.38 12.98 10.09
C ASP A 84 4.18 11.67 10.18
N PHE A 85 5.22 11.55 9.36
CA PHE A 85 6.03 10.33 9.30
C PHE A 85 6.84 10.11 10.58
N GLU A 86 7.48 11.15 11.11
CA GLU A 86 8.36 11.04 12.26
C GLU A 86 7.56 10.74 13.53
N GLU A 87 6.38 11.37 13.68
CA GLU A 87 5.46 11.07 14.78
C GLU A 87 4.94 9.62 14.72
N LEU A 88 4.61 9.13 13.53
CA LEU A 88 4.08 7.79 13.33
C LEU A 88 5.15 6.70 13.49
N MET A 89 6.34 6.93 12.94
CA MET A 89 7.39 5.91 12.80
C MET A 89 8.50 6.02 13.84
N GLY A 90 8.62 7.16 14.54
CA GLY A 90 9.72 7.46 15.46
C GLY A 90 11.07 7.65 14.78
N VAL A 91 11.09 7.80 13.45
CA VAL A 91 12.29 8.00 12.62
C VAL A 91 11.97 8.97 11.47
N GLU A 92 12.96 9.74 11.03
CA GLU A 92 12.75 10.74 9.97
C GLU A 92 12.46 10.11 8.60
N LYS A 93 13.06 8.94 8.30
CA LYS A 93 12.99 8.26 7.00
C LYS A 93 13.02 6.75 7.16
N LEU A 94 12.46 6.04 6.18
CA LEU A 94 12.54 4.58 6.07
C LEU A 94 14.00 4.10 6.03
N GLY A 95 14.23 2.90 6.59
CA GLY A 95 15.48 2.17 6.45
C GLY A 95 15.82 1.81 4.99
N LYS A 96 17.06 1.36 4.75
CA LYS A 96 17.57 1.07 3.40
C LYS A 96 16.91 -0.11 2.70
N ASP A 97 16.27 -0.98 3.47
CA ASP A 97 15.59 -2.17 2.98
C ASP A 97 14.14 -2.20 3.48
N SER A 98 13.58 -1.02 3.80
CA SER A 98 12.26 -0.88 4.42
C SER A 98 11.26 -0.18 3.50
N TYR A 99 10.04 -0.67 3.51
CA TYR A 99 8.93 -0.16 2.71
C TYR A 99 7.76 0.25 3.61
N PHE A 100 7.09 1.33 3.24
CA PHE A 100 5.83 1.73 3.86
C PHE A 100 4.68 1.30 2.96
N VAL A 101 3.78 0.46 3.48
CA VAL A 101 2.67 -0.10 2.71
C VAL A 101 1.33 0.34 3.26
N ILE A 102 0.38 0.65 2.39
CA ILE A 102 -1.01 1.01 2.75
C ILE A 102 -1.96 0.16 1.92
N GLY A 103 -3.07 -0.26 2.51
CA GLY A 103 -4.14 -0.92 1.74
C GLY A 103 -5.04 0.11 1.07
N ASP A 104 -5.43 -0.16 -0.17
CA ASP A 104 -6.30 0.75 -0.95
C ASP A 104 -7.66 0.98 -0.31
N ASN A 105 -8.16 0.05 0.52
CA ASN A 105 -9.30 0.32 1.39
C ASN A 105 -8.82 1.04 2.66
N ARG A 106 -8.60 2.36 2.55
CA ARG A 106 -7.82 3.17 3.51
C ARG A 106 -8.38 3.18 4.91
N ARG A 107 -9.70 3.27 5.06
CA ARG A 107 -10.37 3.39 6.37
C ARG A 107 -10.37 2.08 7.16
N PHE A 108 -10.32 0.94 6.47
CA PHE A 108 -10.46 -0.39 7.10
C PHE A 108 -9.19 -1.25 7.03
N SER A 109 -8.13 -0.75 6.41
CA SER A 109 -6.88 -1.48 6.24
C SER A 109 -5.99 -1.39 7.48
N LYS A 110 -5.69 -2.56 8.07
CA LYS A 110 -4.50 -2.72 8.93
C LYS A 110 -3.26 -2.76 8.03
N ASP A 111 -2.39 -1.76 8.16
CA ASP A 111 -1.20 -1.58 7.31
C ASP A 111 -0.07 -0.84 8.06
N SER A 112 0.91 -0.26 7.35
CA SER A 112 2.08 0.38 7.98
C SER A 112 1.74 1.50 8.93
N ARG A 113 0.55 2.11 8.80
CA ARG A 113 0.04 3.09 9.77
C ARG A 113 -0.28 2.49 11.14
N SER A 114 -0.32 1.17 11.26
CA SER A 114 -0.59 0.45 12.51
C SER A 114 0.58 -0.42 12.96
N PHE A 115 1.27 -1.10 12.04
CA PHE A 115 2.36 -2.04 12.37
C PHE A 115 3.76 -1.55 11.97
N GLY A 116 3.88 -0.39 11.34
CA GLY A 116 5.16 0.16 10.89
C GLY A 116 5.61 -0.34 9.51
N ALA A 117 6.88 -0.11 9.20
CA ALA A 117 7.47 -0.49 7.93
C ALA A 117 7.69 -2.01 7.86
N ILE A 118 7.67 -2.53 6.63
CA ILE A 118 8.04 -3.91 6.34
C ILE A 118 9.43 -3.96 5.72
N SER A 119 10.14 -5.07 5.90
CA SER A 119 11.46 -5.31 5.34
C SER A 119 11.38 -6.00 3.97
N GLU A 120 12.37 -5.79 3.11
CA GLU A 120 12.42 -6.39 1.77
C GLU A 120 12.35 -7.93 1.81
N ASP A 121 12.95 -8.55 2.83
CA ASP A 121 12.96 -10.01 3.00
C ASP A 121 11.61 -10.60 3.43
N GLU A 122 10.70 -9.77 3.95
CA GLU A 122 9.32 -10.14 4.24
C GLU A 122 8.47 -10.24 2.97
N ILE A 123 8.90 -9.61 1.86
CA ILE A 123 8.17 -9.56 0.59
C ILE A 123 8.34 -10.89 -0.18
N LEU A 124 7.22 -11.55 -0.42
CA LEU A 124 7.14 -12.79 -1.21
C LEU A 124 7.15 -12.51 -2.71
N GLY A 125 6.56 -11.39 -3.13
CA GLY A 125 6.55 -10.93 -4.50
C GLY A 125 5.50 -9.85 -4.77
N THR A 126 5.50 -9.35 -6.01
CA THR A 126 4.60 -8.32 -6.52
C THR A 126 3.51 -8.94 -7.39
N ILE A 127 2.27 -8.53 -7.18
CA ILE A 127 1.13 -8.94 -8.00
C ILE A 127 1.08 -8.10 -9.27
N ARG A 128 0.91 -8.76 -10.42
CA ARG A 128 0.88 -8.09 -11.74
C ARG A 128 -0.42 -8.25 -12.48
N PHE A 129 -1.16 -9.32 -12.20
CA PHE A 129 -2.36 -9.65 -12.97
C PHE A 129 -3.32 -10.49 -12.15
N VAL A 130 -4.58 -10.07 -12.06
CA VAL A 130 -5.69 -10.92 -11.60
C VAL A 130 -6.21 -11.66 -12.82
N TYR A 131 -6.22 -13.00 -12.79
CA TYR A 131 -6.65 -13.82 -13.93
C TYR A 131 -7.99 -14.53 -13.71
N TYR A 132 -8.46 -14.61 -12.47
CA TYR A 132 -9.74 -15.24 -12.13
C TYR A 132 -10.34 -14.60 -10.86
N PRO A 133 -11.67 -14.46 -10.75
CA PRO A 133 -12.69 -14.80 -11.75
C PRO A 133 -12.62 -13.90 -12.98
N LEU A 134 -13.08 -14.39 -14.14
CA LEU A 134 -12.95 -13.66 -15.42
C LEU A 134 -13.51 -12.22 -15.41
N PRO A 135 -14.61 -11.91 -14.70
CA PRO A 135 -15.09 -10.53 -14.57
C PRO A 135 -14.12 -9.58 -13.84
N HIS A 136 -13.22 -10.12 -13.02
CA HIS A 136 -12.22 -9.33 -12.26
C HIS A 136 -10.86 -9.27 -12.99
N MET A 137 -10.76 -9.88 -14.17
CA MET A 137 -9.49 -10.03 -14.86
C MET A 137 -8.92 -8.67 -15.27
N LYS A 138 -7.74 -8.31 -14.76
CA LYS A 138 -7.09 -7.01 -14.98
C LYS A 138 -5.61 -7.04 -14.64
N PHE A 139 -4.88 -6.09 -15.22
CA PHE A 139 -3.52 -5.77 -14.77
C PHE A 139 -3.58 -4.93 -13.49
N ILE A 140 -2.60 -5.14 -12.63
CA ILE A 140 -2.40 -4.40 -11.38
C ILE A 140 -1.23 -3.43 -11.53
#